data_AF-G1UQN1-F1
#
_entry.id   AF-G1UQN1-F1
#
_cell.length_a   1.000
_cell.length_b   1.000
_cell.length_c   1.000
_cell.angle_alpha   90.00
_cell.angle_beta   90.00
_cell.angle_gamma   90.00
#
_symmetry.space_group_name_H-M   'P 1'
#
loop_
_entity.id
_entity.type
_entity.pdbx_description
1 polymer ?
#
loop_
_entity_poly.entity_id
_entity_poly.type
_entity_poly.pdbx_seq_one_letter_code
_entity_poly.pdbx_strand_id
1 'polypeptide(L)'
;MYQPEESVARHLEAMHVSSPEPCGLDVLEFALLPRQGQELARLLGLPATLKLVENYGGLTLRIPYGETPLGRAMLADIAKRVDHDTARALARKYAATELYIPNCKLALVKVRDAAILRDRAELAEQGLSERQLVQVLALRYRLCDRYIWRILKKPSPADPPAQRQGSLL
;
A
#
# COMPACT_ATOMS: atom_id res chain seq x y z
N MET A 1 13.25 32.74 -22.54
CA MET A 1 12.68 33.67 -21.55
C MET A 1 11.87 32.85 -20.57
N TYR A 2 12.23 32.86 -19.29
CA TYR A 2 11.47 32.19 -18.23
C TYR A 2 10.29 33.10 -17.86
N GLN A 3 9.06 32.66 -18.11
CA GLN A 3 7.85 33.43 -17.82
C GLN A 3 7.29 32.98 -16.45
N PRO A 4 7.57 33.72 -15.36
CA PRO A 4 7.19 33.32 -14.00
C PRO A 4 5.68 33.19 -13.80
N GLU A 5 4.87 33.98 -14.50
CA GLU A 5 3.41 33.97 -14.46
C GLU A 5 2.82 32.63 -14.92
N GLU A 6 3.41 32.03 -15.94
CA GLU A 6 2.95 30.77 -16.51
C GLU A 6 3.33 29.57 -15.61
N SER A 7 4.45 29.68 -14.89
CA SER A 7 4.85 28.70 -13.87
C SER A 7 3.91 28.72 -12.65
N VAL A 8 3.50 29.91 -12.21
CA VAL A 8 2.56 30.06 -11.09
C VAL A 8 1.18 29.52 -11.45
N ALA A 9 0.67 29.83 -12.65
CA ALA A 9 -0.62 29.32 -13.12
C ALA A 9 -0.66 27.79 -13.17
N ARG A 10 0.36 27.14 -13.77
CA ARG A 10 0.48 25.67 -13.83
C ARG A 10 0.52 25.04 -12.43
N HIS A 11 1.25 25.65 -11.50
CA HIS A 11 1.32 25.17 -10.13
C HIS A 11 -0.05 25.23 -9.43
N LEU A 12 -0.75 26.35 -9.55
CA LEU A 12 -2.08 26.50 -8.96
C LEU A 12 -3.06 25.50 -9.59
N GLU A 13 -3.04 25.33 -10.91
CA GLU A 13 -3.87 24.33 -11.58
C GLU A 13 -3.58 22.91 -11.07
N ALA A 14 -2.31 22.52 -10.96
CA ALA A 14 -1.90 21.23 -10.42
C ALA A 14 -2.35 21.01 -8.95
N MET A 15 -2.46 22.07 -8.14
CA MET A 15 -3.01 21.96 -6.78
C MET A 15 -4.53 21.68 -6.75
N HIS A 16 -5.27 22.08 -7.80
CA HIS A 16 -6.73 21.91 -7.87
C HIS A 16 -7.16 20.59 -8.54
N VAL A 17 -6.26 19.89 -9.24
CA VAL A 17 -6.54 18.55 -9.79
C VAL A 17 -6.61 17.54 -8.65
N SER A 18 -7.84 17.24 -8.20
CA SER A 18 -8.12 16.33 -7.11
C SER A 18 -8.42 14.91 -7.60
N SER A 19 -7.38 14.07 -7.64
CA SER A 19 -7.31 12.80 -6.91
C SER A 19 -6.15 11.96 -7.43
N PRO A 20 -5.29 11.39 -6.57
CA PRO A 20 -4.61 10.18 -6.95
C PRO A 20 -5.65 9.06 -7.08
N GLU A 21 -5.57 8.25 -8.13
CA GLU A 21 -6.15 6.90 -8.17
C GLU A 21 -5.82 6.18 -6.85
N PRO A 22 -6.73 5.39 -6.26
CA PRO A 22 -6.62 4.96 -4.89
C PRO A 22 -5.32 4.18 -4.67
N CYS A 23 -4.47 4.67 -3.77
CA CYS A 23 -3.47 3.84 -3.11
C CYS A 23 -4.18 2.98 -2.04
N GLY A 24 -5.08 2.11 -2.46
CA GLY A 24 -5.76 1.15 -1.61
C GLY A 24 -5.07 -0.21 -1.62
N LEU A 25 -5.68 -1.18 -0.93
CA LEU A 25 -5.24 -2.58 -0.99
C LEU A 25 -5.39 -3.16 -2.41
N ASP A 26 -6.34 -2.65 -3.20
CA ASP A 26 -6.65 -3.02 -4.57
C ASP A 26 -5.49 -2.87 -5.56
N VAL A 27 -4.54 -1.96 -5.31
CA VAL A 27 -3.36 -1.72 -6.17
C VAL A 27 -2.11 -2.45 -5.64
N LEU A 28 -2.26 -3.28 -4.61
CA LEU A 28 -1.11 -3.89 -3.95
C LEU A 28 -0.52 -5.04 -4.76
N GLU A 29 0.70 -4.85 -5.27
CA GLU A 29 1.42 -5.89 -6.00
C GLU A 29 1.75 -7.09 -5.09
N PHE A 30 1.61 -8.29 -5.67
CA PHE A 30 1.89 -9.55 -4.98
C PHE A 30 3.28 -9.60 -4.31
N ALA A 31 4.31 -9.06 -4.98
CA ALA A 31 5.68 -9.07 -4.48
C ALA A 31 5.89 -8.22 -3.21
N LEU A 32 5.01 -7.24 -2.97
CA LEU A 32 5.09 -6.36 -1.81
C LEU A 32 4.45 -6.98 -0.56
N LEU A 33 3.63 -8.02 -0.71
CA LEU A 33 3.01 -8.72 0.41
C LEU A 33 4.08 -9.39 1.30
N PRO A 34 3.87 -9.41 2.63
CA PRO A 34 4.62 -10.31 3.51
C PRO A 34 4.49 -11.77 3.07
N ARG A 35 5.46 -12.62 3.41
CA ARG A 35 5.49 -14.03 2.99
C ARG A 35 4.16 -14.76 3.22
N GLN A 36 3.54 -14.59 4.37
CA GLN A 36 2.25 -15.20 4.72
C GLN A 36 1.11 -14.63 3.87
N GLY A 37 1.15 -13.33 3.56
CA GLY A 37 0.20 -12.70 2.63
C GLY A 37 0.35 -13.25 1.21
N GLN A 38 1.58 -13.51 0.75
CA GLN A 38 1.83 -14.17 -0.54
C GLN A 38 1.30 -15.60 -0.56
N GLU A 39 1.46 -16.35 0.53
CA GLU A 39 0.93 -17.72 0.65
C GLU A 39 -0.60 -17.74 0.62
N LEU A 40 -1.26 -16.78 1.29
CA LEU A 40 -2.70 -16.60 1.22
C LEU A 40 -3.14 -16.19 -0.18
N ALA A 41 -2.45 -15.26 -0.84
CA ALA A 41 -2.76 -14.84 -2.20
C ALA A 41 -2.59 -15.96 -3.23
N ARG A 42 -1.63 -16.88 -3.05
CA ARG A 42 -1.51 -18.09 -3.88
C ARG A 42 -2.67 -19.06 -3.68
N LEU A 43 -3.25 -19.10 -2.49
CA LEU A 43 -4.34 -20.02 -2.15
C LEU A 43 -5.73 -19.47 -2.55
N LEU A 44 -5.98 -18.20 -2.23
CA LEU A 44 -7.29 -17.56 -2.30
C LEU A 44 -7.42 -16.63 -3.51
N GLY A 45 -6.30 -16.28 -4.14
CA GLY A 45 -6.21 -15.15 -5.06
C GLY A 45 -5.92 -13.84 -4.31
N LEU A 46 -5.37 -12.89 -5.06
CA LEU A 46 -5.01 -11.58 -4.53
C LEU A 46 -6.24 -10.78 -4.05
N PRO A 47 -7.35 -10.66 -4.80
CA PRO A 47 -8.51 -9.85 -4.36
C PRO A 47 -9.13 -10.34 -3.05
N ALA A 48 -9.28 -11.66 -2.89
CA ALA A 48 -9.81 -12.25 -1.66
C ALA A 48 -8.87 -12.06 -0.48
N THR A 49 -7.56 -12.20 -0.71
CA THR A 49 -6.54 -11.97 0.33
C THR A 49 -6.54 -10.53 0.81
N LEU A 50 -6.70 -9.57 -0.10
CA LEU A 50 -6.75 -8.15 0.26
C LEU A 50 -7.98 -7.82 1.10
N LYS A 51 -9.17 -8.33 0.73
CA LYS A 51 -10.38 -8.22 1.56
C LYS A 51 -10.21 -8.88 2.92
N LEU A 52 -9.53 -10.02 2.98
CA LEU A 52 -9.24 -10.73 4.23
C LEU A 52 -8.33 -9.88 5.14
N VAL A 53 -7.29 -9.27 4.56
CA VAL A 53 -6.37 -8.36 5.27
C VAL A 53 -7.09 -7.09 5.73
N GLU A 54 -8.01 -6.56 4.93
CA GLU A 54 -8.80 -5.37 5.31
C GLU A 54 -9.67 -5.64 6.54
N ASN A 55 -10.32 -6.81 6.61
CA ASN A 55 -11.25 -7.15 7.69
C ASN A 55 -10.56 -7.72 8.93
N TYR A 56 -9.47 -8.48 8.76
CA TYR A 56 -8.85 -9.26 9.84
C TYR A 56 -7.35 -9.02 10.00
N GLY A 57 -6.78 -8.04 9.30
CA GLY A 57 -5.35 -7.74 9.31
C GLY A 57 -4.83 -7.43 10.71
N GLY A 58 -3.78 -8.15 11.12
CA GLY A 58 -3.17 -8.04 12.44
C GLY A 58 -3.75 -9.00 13.48
N LEU A 59 -4.74 -9.82 13.13
CA LEU A 59 -5.33 -10.81 14.01
C LEU A 59 -4.77 -12.21 13.75
N THR A 60 -4.71 -13.02 14.81
CA THR A 60 -4.54 -14.48 14.71
C THR A 60 -5.92 -15.11 14.80
N LEU A 61 -6.39 -15.69 13.70
CA LEU A 61 -7.68 -16.36 13.62
C LEU A 61 -7.52 -17.85 13.89
N ARG A 62 -8.29 -18.38 14.83
CA ARG A 62 -8.40 -19.83 15.01
C ARG A 62 -9.45 -20.37 14.04
N ILE A 63 -9.03 -20.99 12.94
CA ILE A 63 -9.96 -21.42 11.88
C ILE A 63 -10.68 -22.70 12.34
N PRO A 64 -12.03 -22.70 12.46
CA PRO A 64 -12.77 -23.87 12.94
C PRO A 64 -13.08 -24.85 11.80
N TYR A 65 -13.35 -26.12 12.15
CA TYR A 65 -13.88 -27.12 11.22
C TYR A 65 -15.34 -26.85 10.79
N GLY A 66 -16.10 -26.06 11.57
CA GLY A 66 -17.52 -25.81 11.34
C GLY A 66 -18.47 -26.85 11.96
N GLU A 67 -17.96 -27.73 12.83
CA GLU A 67 -18.76 -28.74 13.52
C GLU A 67 -19.59 -28.13 14.67
N THR A 68 -19.07 -27.10 15.33
CA THR A 68 -19.76 -26.38 16.41
C THR A 68 -20.55 -25.18 15.87
N PRO A 69 -21.65 -24.75 16.55
CA PRO A 69 -22.40 -23.56 16.17
C PRO A 69 -21.54 -22.30 16.06
N LEU A 70 -20.61 -22.12 17.01
CA LEU A 70 -19.66 -21.00 17.00
C LEU A 70 -18.71 -21.06 15.80
N GLY A 71 -18.22 -22.27 15.46
CA GLY A 71 -17.37 -22.47 14.30
C GLY A 71 -18.06 -22.15 12.99
N ARG A 72 -19.34 -22.54 12.83
CA ARG A 72 -20.14 -22.17 11.66
C ARG A 72 -20.39 -20.67 11.58
N ALA A 73 -20.67 -20.02 12.70
CA ALA A 73 -20.87 -18.58 12.75
C ALA A 73 -19.61 -17.82 12.32
N MET A 74 -18.43 -18.25 12.74
CA MET A 74 -17.16 -17.64 12.31
C MET A 74 -16.90 -17.84 10.82
N LEU A 75 -17.11 -19.04 10.27
CA LEU A 75 -16.97 -19.26 8.82
C LEU A 75 -18.00 -18.45 8.02
N ALA A 76 -19.21 -18.27 8.55
CA ALA A 76 -20.23 -17.42 7.94
C ALA A 76 -19.84 -15.93 7.97
N ASP A 77 -19.22 -15.44 9.04
CA ASP A 77 -18.69 -14.07 9.11
C ASP A 77 -17.58 -13.84 8.07
N ILE A 78 -16.64 -14.79 7.94
CA ILE A 78 -15.59 -14.74 6.91
C ILE A 78 -16.22 -14.72 5.51
N ALA A 79 -17.21 -15.59 5.27
CA ALA A 79 -17.89 -15.65 3.99
C ALA A 79 -18.65 -14.37 3.65
N LYS A 80 -19.26 -13.72 4.65
CA LYS A 80 -19.97 -12.46 4.49
C LYS A 80 -19.04 -11.30 4.13
N ARG A 81 -17.84 -11.27 4.71
CA ARG A 81 -16.89 -10.17 4.54
C ARG A 81 -15.99 -10.33 3.33
N VAL A 82 -15.64 -11.58 2.98
CA VAL A 82 -14.72 -11.89 1.89
C VAL A 82 -15.48 -12.57 0.76
N ASP A 83 -15.74 -13.87 0.90
CA ASP A 83 -16.59 -14.70 0.04
C ASP A 83 -16.67 -16.15 0.57
N HIS A 84 -17.62 -16.93 0.07
CA HIS A 84 -17.85 -18.31 0.49
C HIS A 84 -16.70 -19.27 0.14
N ASP A 85 -16.04 -19.07 -1.01
CA ASP A 85 -14.96 -19.94 -1.47
C ASP A 85 -13.70 -19.76 -0.60
N THR A 86 -13.43 -18.53 -0.17
CA THR A 86 -12.37 -18.18 0.77
C THR A 86 -12.59 -18.85 2.12
N ALA A 87 -13.78 -18.73 2.69
CA ALA A 87 -14.09 -19.39 3.95
C ALA A 87 -13.89 -20.91 3.86
N ARG A 88 -14.31 -21.53 2.74
CA ARG A 88 -14.15 -22.97 2.50
C ARG A 88 -12.69 -23.37 2.30
N ALA A 89 -11.91 -22.58 1.56
CA ALA A 89 -10.49 -22.82 1.34
C ALA A 89 -9.69 -22.71 2.64
N LEU A 90 -10.01 -21.72 3.48
CA LEU A 90 -9.42 -21.55 4.81
C LEU A 90 -9.74 -22.73 5.72
N ALA A 91 -11.01 -23.14 5.79
CA ALA A 91 -11.41 -24.31 6.58
C ALA A 91 -10.69 -25.59 6.10
N ARG A 92 -10.58 -25.81 4.78
CA ARG A 92 -9.91 -27.00 4.23
C ARG A 92 -8.42 -27.09 4.56
N LYS A 93 -7.70 -25.96 4.51
CA LYS A 93 -6.24 -25.95 4.67
C LYS A 93 -5.78 -25.68 6.09
N TYR A 94 -6.53 -24.88 6.85
CA TYR A 94 -6.10 -24.35 8.15
C TYR A 94 -7.04 -24.72 9.30
N ALA A 95 -8.01 -25.64 9.12
CA ALA A 95 -8.89 -26.01 10.22
C ALA A 95 -8.13 -26.52 11.46
N ALA A 96 -8.62 -26.12 12.63
CA ALA A 96 -8.05 -26.30 13.95
C ALA A 96 -6.62 -25.75 14.13
N THR A 97 -6.13 -24.94 13.20
CA THR A 97 -4.86 -24.22 13.34
C THR A 97 -5.09 -22.74 13.59
N GLU A 98 -4.07 -22.10 14.16
CA GLU A 98 -4.01 -20.66 14.33
C GLU A 98 -3.36 -20.03 13.09
N LEU A 99 -4.12 -19.19 12.39
CA LEU A 99 -3.69 -18.51 11.19
C LEU A 99 -3.53 -17.02 11.46
N TYR A 100 -2.30 -16.54 11.40
CA TYR A 100 -2.03 -15.10 11.47
C TYR A 100 -2.32 -14.42 10.13
N ILE A 101 -3.16 -13.38 10.15
CA ILE A 101 -3.46 -12.54 9.00
C ILE A 101 -2.57 -11.28 9.05
N PRO A 102 -1.64 -11.08 8.11
CA PRO A 102 -0.76 -9.91 8.12
C PRO A 102 -1.55 -8.62 7.84
N ASN A 103 -1.14 -7.49 8.44
CA ASN A 103 -1.81 -6.20 8.23
C ASN A 103 -1.40 -5.45 6.95
N CYS A 104 -0.40 -5.96 6.22
CA CYS A 104 0.17 -5.37 5.00
C CYS A 104 0.49 -3.86 5.06
N LYS A 105 0.63 -3.26 6.25
CA LYS A 105 0.84 -1.81 6.41
C LYS A 105 2.09 -1.31 5.71
N LEU A 106 3.20 -2.05 5.84
CA LEU A 106 4.45 -1.72 5.17
C LEU A 106 4.34 -1.83 3.64
N ALA A 107 3.58 -2.81 3.16
CA ALA A 107 3.35 -3.01 1.73
C ALA A 107 2.54 -1.85 1.15
N LEU A 108 1.46 -1.45 1.83
CA LEU A 108 0.66 -0.27 1.46
C LEU A 108 1.48 1.02 1.45
N VAL A 109 2.36 1.21 2.45
CA VAL A 109 3.27 2.36 2.47
C VAL A 109 4.20 2.34 1.26
N LYS A 110 4.73 1.18 0.86
CA LYS A 110 5.60 1.07 -0.33
C LYS A 110 4.86 1.39 -1.62
N VAL A 111 3.63 0.88 -1.80
CA VAL A 111 2.78 1.20 -2.96
C VAL A 111 2.56 2.71 -3.05
N ARG A 112 2.19 3.34 -1.93
CA ARG A 112 1.97 4.79 -1.87
C ARG A 112 3.23 5.57 -2.21
N ASP A 113 4.34 5.21 -1.58
CA ASP A 113 5.62 5.89 -1.78
C ASP A 113 6.08 5.75 -3.25
N ALA A 114 5.84 4.60 -3.89
CA ALA A 114 6.10 4.40 -5.32
C ALA A 114 5.17 5.23 -6.22
N ALA A 115 3.89 5.34 -5.88
CA ALA A 115 2.95 6.21 -6.59
C ALA A 115 3.36 7.69 -6.50
N ILE A 116 3.76 8.15 -5.31
CA ILE A 116 4.30 9.51 -5.10
C ILE A 116 5.53 9.78 -5.98
N LEU A 117 6.43 8.80 -6.12
CA LEU A 117 7.62 8.94 -6.97
C LEU A 117 7.29 9.01 -8.47
N ARG A 118 6.28 8.25 -8.94
CA ARG A 118 5.79 8.34 -10.32
C ARG A 118 5.17 9.71 -10.60
N ASP A 119 4.25 10.15 -9.74
CA ASP A 119 3.59 11.45 -9.87
C ASP A 119 4.61 12.61 -9.82
N ARG A 120 5.66 12.48 -9.01
CA ARG A 120 6.76 13.45 -8.97
C ARG A 120 7.47 13.55 -10.32
N ALA A 121 7.71 12.44 -11.01
CA ALA A 121 8.32 12.44 -12.33
C ALA A 121 7.42 13.12 -13.37
N GLU A 122 6.12 12.80 -13.37
CA GLU A 122 5.12 13.43 -14.25
C GLU A 122 5.04 14.96 -14.03
N LEU A 123 5.02 15.41 -12.77
CA LEU A 123 5.00 16.84 -12.43
C LEU A 123 6.32 17.54 -12.81
N ALA A 124 7.45 16.85 -12.74
CA ALA A 124 8.74 17.39 -13.17
C ALA A 124 8.79 17.59 -14.70
N GLU A 125 8.22 16.67 -15.48
CA GLU A 125 8.08 16.81 -16.94
C GLU A 125 7.20 18.00 -17.34
N GLN A 126 6.23 18.37 -16.51
CA GLN A 126 5.40 19.57 -16.68
C GLN A 126 6.14 20.88 -16.34
N GLY A 127 7.43 20.81 -15.94
CA GLY A 127 8.26 21.97 -15.65
C GLY A 127 8.05 22.60 -14.27
N LEU A 128 7.38 21.90 -13.34
CA LEU A 128 7.23 22.38 -11.97
C LEU A 128 8.56 22.27 -11.21
N SER A 129 8.85 23.28 -10.39
CA SER A 129 10.00 23.21 -9.47
C SER A 129 9.77 22.17 -8.36
N GLU A 130 10.86 21.71 -7.76
CA GLU A 130 10.84 20.78 -6.62
C GLU A 130 10.00 21.27 -5.42
N ARG A 131 9.90 22.58 -5.20
CA ARG A 131 9.03 23.11 -4.14
C ARG A 131 7.55 23.02 -4.52
N GLN A 132 7.23 23.34 -5.77
CA GLN A 132 5.85 23.31 -6.28
C GLN A 132 5.31 21.87 -6.33
N LEU A 133 6.12 20.91 -6.79
CA LEU A 133 5.69 19.50 -6.82
C LEU A 133 5.42 18.96 -5.42
N VAL A 134 6.21 19.35 -4.41
CA VAL A 134 6.00 18.89 -3.03
C VAL A 134 4.67 19.38 -2.48
N GLN A 135 4.32 20.64 -2.74
CA GLN A 135 3.03 21.21 -2.32
C GLN A 135 1.84 20.50 -3.01
N VAL A 136 1.96 20.23 -4.32
CA VAL A 136 0.94 19.47 -5.06
C VAL A 136 0.79 18.05 -4.50
N LEU A 137 1.89 17.33 -4.29
CA LEU A 137 1.88 15.97 -3.76
C LEU A 137 1.38 15.92 -2.31
N ALA A 138 1.72 16.90 -1.47
CA ALA A 138 1.24 17.00 -0.11
C ALA A 138 -0.29 17.10 -0.06
N LEU A 139 -0.88 17.95 -0.91
CA LEU A 139 -2.32 18.08 -1.03
C LEU A 139 -2.97 16.81 -1.61
N ARG A 140 -2.40 16.27 -2.69
CA ARG A 140 -2.92 15.09 -3.40
C ARG A 140 -2.96 13.84 -2.51
N TYR A 141 -1.91 13.60 -1.73
CA TYR A 141 -1.80 12.43 -0.85
C TYR A 141 -2.21 12.67 0.61
N ARG A 142 -2.65 13.88 0.96
CA ARG A 142 -2.99 14.30 2.33
C ARG A 142 -1.84 14.04 3.32
N LEU A 143 -0.63 14.40 2.92
CA LEU A 143 0.59 14.28 3.71
C LEU A 143 1.19 15.66 3.93
N CYS A 144 1.97 15.83 5.00
CA CYS A 144 2.71 17.06 5.18
C CYS A 144 3.94 17.12 4.25
N ASP A 145 4.32 18.32 3.83
CA ASP A 145 5.47 18.58 2.96
C ASP A 145 6.74 17.87 3.45
N ARG A 146 7.00 17.93 4.77
CA ARG A 146 8.17 17.28 5.39
C ARG A 146 8.19 15.78 5.15
N TYR A 147 7.02 15.14 5.15
CA TYR A 147 6.90 13.71 4.90
C TYR A 147 7.13 13.39 3.42
N ILE A 148 6.57 14.19 2.50
CA ILE A 148 6.84 14.06 1.07
C ILE A 148 8.34 14.18 0.80
N TRP A 149 9.00 15.24 1.30
CA TRP A 149 10.45 15.41 1.20
C TRP A 149 11.23 14.19 1.69
N ARG A 150 10.77 13.55 2.76
CA ARG A 150 11.41 12.35 3.29
C ARG A 150 11.26 11.17 2.34
N ILE A 151 10.11 11.01 1.67
CA ILE A 151 9.90 9.97 0.66
C ILE A 151 10.81 10.22 -0.54
N LEU A 152 10.83 11.44 -1.07
CA LEU A 152 11.62 11.80 -2.26
C LEU A 152 13.12 11.61 -2.07
N LYS A 153 13.60 11.70 -0.81
CA LYS A 153 15.01 11.49 -0.44
C LYS A 153 15.38 10.03 -0.15
N LYS A 154 14.43 9.10 -0.13
CA LYS A 154 14.76 7.68 0.08
C LYS A 154 15.53 7.19 -1.15
N PRO A 155 16.71 6.56 -0.97
CA PRO A 155 17.38 5.92 -2.09
C PRO A 155 16.48 4.82 -2.66
N SER A 156 16.45 4.69 -3.98
CA SER A 156 15.80 3.55 -4.61
C SER A 156 16.53 2.29 -4.14
N PRO A 157 15.85 1.15 -3.91
CA PRO A 157 16.53 -0.12 -3.61
C PRO A 157 17.47 -0.59 -4.74
N ALA A 158 17.43 0.05 -5.92
CA ALA A 158 18.39 -0.14 -7.00
C ALA A 158 19.68 0.68 -6.85
N ASP A 159 19.72 1.65 -5.94
CA ASP A 159 20.91 2.45 -5.69
C ASP A 159 21.85 1.71 -4.73
N PRO A 160 23.13 1.52 -5.06
CA PRO A 160 24.08 0.92 -4.13
C PRO A 160 24.14 1.76 -2.84
N PRO A 161 24.30 1.13 -1.67
CA PRO A 161 24.33 1.84 -0.41
C PRO A 161 25.43 2.89 -0.46
N ALA A 162 25.04 4.17 -0.37
CA ALA A 162 25.98 5.29 -0.35
C ALA A 162 27.04 5.03 0.71
N GLN A 163 28.26 4.78 0.23
CA GLN A 163 29.41 4.40 1.04
C GLN A 163 29.66 5.53 2.04
N ARG A 164 29.27 5.31 3.30
CA ARG A 164 29.58 6.23 4.39
C ARG A 164 31.10 6.19 4.61
N GLN A 165 31.83 7.07 3.93
CA GLN A 165 33.22 7.37 4.25
C GLN A 165 33.25 8.05 5.64
N GLY A 166 33.30 7.22 6.68
CA GLY A 166 33.80 7.63 7.98
C GLY A 166 35.32 7.60 7.93
N SER A 167 35.93 8.76 7.72
CA SER A 167 37.35 9.00 7.93
C SER A 167 37.71 8.70 9.38
N LEU A 168 38.67 7.79 9.60
CA LEU A 168 39.40 7.67 10.86
C LEU A 168 40.88 7.92 10.54
N LEU A 169 41.32 9.13 10.85
CA LEU A 169 42.72 9.46 11.15
C LEU A 169 42.73 9.99 12.58
#